data_AF-A0A1Q3W3R1-F1
#
_entry.id   AF-A0A1Q3W3R1-F1
#
_cell.length_a   1.000
_cell.length_b   1.000
_cell.length_c   1.000
_cell.angle_alpha   90.00
_cell.angle_beta   90.00
_cell.angle_gamma   90.00
#
_symmetry.space_group_name_H-M   'P 1'
#
loop_
_entity.id
_entity.type
_entity.pdbx_description
1 polymer ?
#
loop_
_entity_poly.entity_id
_entity_poly.type
_entity_poly.pdbx_seq_one_letter_code
_entity_poly.pdbx_strand_id
1 'polypeptide(L)'
;MMKRALAAILLFGFAGAGTAMAGHRCHVSMDQWQPRGAVQKMAEARGWTVDRIKIDDGCYEVRGVDGQGRTFKAKIDPSTLAVIKIKNKGQAEGSSDRRERPRIETGDTGALRSNELLRTNMAPKIDLQ
;
A
#
# COMPACT_ATOMS: atom_id res chain seq x y z
N MET A 1 49.82 31.12 -39.87
CA MET A 1 49.70 30.52 -38.52
C MET A 1 48.57 31.21 -37.77
N MET A 2 47.67 30.40 -37.18
CA MET A 2 46.58 30.69 -36.23
C MET A 2 45.55 31.79 -36.57
N LYS A 3 44.32 31.37 -36.87
CA LYS A 3 43.09 31.85 -36.19
C LYS A 3 42.10 30.67 -36.11
N ARG A 4 42.09 29.98 -34.97
CA ARG A 4 40.98 29.12 -34.56
C ARG A 4 40.10 29.93 -33.63
N ALA A 5 38.82 30.06 -33.93
CA ALA A 5 37.73 30.27 -32.97
C ALA A 5 36.43 30.55 -33.72
N LEU A 6 35.22 30.19 -33.30
CA LEU A 6 34.67 29.32 -32.26
C LEU A 6 33.17 29.31 -32.65
N ALA A 7 32.64 28.21 -33.17
CA ALA A 7 31.19 28.10 -33.39
C ALA A 7 30.58 27.37 -32.19
N ALA A 8 30.11 28.12 -31.21
CA ALA A 8 29.39 27.60 -30.05
C ALA A 8 27.95 27.26 -30.47
N ILE A 9 27.66 25.99 -30.71
CA ILE A 9 26.28 25.50 -30.84
C ILE A 9 25.81 25.07 -29.45
N LEU A 10 25.09 25.96 -28.78
CA LEU A 10 24.36 25.65 -27.54
C LEU A 10 23.02 25.00 -27.91
N LEU A 11 23.01 23.67 -28.03
CA LEU A 11 21.77 22.89 -28.01
C LEU A 11 21.35 22.68 -26.56
N PHE A 12 20.55 23.62 -26.03
CA PHE A 12 19.91 23.45 -24.74
C PHE A 12 18.71 22.51 -24.91
N GLY A 13 18.93 21.22 -24.70
CA GLY A 13 17.88 20.21 -24.68
C GLY A 13 16.96 20.45 -23.50
N PHE A 14 15.74 20.93 -23.76
CA PHE A 14 14.69 20.97 -22.75
C PHE A 14 14.09 19.56 -22.62
N ALA A 15 14.76 18.71 -21.85
CA ALA A 15 14.16 17.46 -21.40
C ALA A 15 13.08 17.81 -20.37
N GLY A 16 11.82 17.79 -20.79
CA GLY A 16 10.69 17.91 -19.89
C GLY A 16 10.78 16.82 -18.82
N ALA A 17 11.08 17.22 -17.59
CA ALA A 17 10.99 16.33 -16.45
C ALA A 17 9.50 15.99 -16.26
N GLY A 18 9.09 14.81 -16.72
CA GLY A 18 7.78 14.28 -16.39
C GLY A 18 7.64 14.22 -14.88
N THR A 19 6.68 14.96 -14.32
CA THR A 19 6.33 14.82 -12.90
C THR A 19 5.70 13.45 -12.72
N ALA A 20 6.50 12.47 -12.33
CA ALA A 20 5.98 11.23 -11.78
C ALA A 20 5.13 11.61 -10.57
N MET A 21 3.80 11.49 -10.67
CA MET A 21 2.87 11.68 -9.55
C MET A 21 3.03 10.53 -8.57
N ALA A 22 4.14 10.55 -7.81
CA ALA A 22 4.31 9.73 -6.63
C ALA A 22 3.18 10.11 -5.64
N GLY A 23 2.51 9.11 -5.07
CA GLY A 23 1.35 9.30 -4.19
C GLY A 23 1.58 10.35 -3.10
N HIS A 24 0.51 10.99 -2.62
CA HIS A 24 0.61 12.09 -1.65
C HIS A 24 1.48 11.69 -0.45
N ARG A 25 2.62 12.38 -0.30
CA ARG A 25 3.59 12.27 0.78
C ARG A 25 3.43 13.47 1.70
N CYS A 26 3.45 13.25 3.01
CA CYS A 26 3.45 14.33 3.98
C CYS A 26 4.91 14.65 4.34
N HIS A 27 5.26 15.94 4.36
CA HIS A 27 6.59 16.41 4.74
C HIS A 27 6.46 17.24 6.03
N VAL A 28 6.19 16.55 7.13
CA VAL A 28 6.01 17.16 8.45
C VAL A 28 7.14 16.69 9.35
N SER A 29 7.82 17.62 10.01
CA SER A 29 8.90 17.29 10.95
C SER A 29 8.35 16.56 12.18
N MET A 30 9.08 15.55 12.68
CA MET A 30 8.61 14.64 13.74
C MET A 30 8.17 15.33 15.03
N ASP A 31 8.73 16.50 15.36
CA ASP A 31 8.35 17.31 16.52
C ASP A 31 6.93 17.88 16.42
N GLN A 32 6.40 18.03 15.20
CA GLN A 32 5.04 18.52 14.96
C GLN A 32 4.01 17.40 14.89
N TRP A 33 4.43 16.13 15.01
CA TRP A 33 3.52 15.00 14.88
C TRP A 33 2.66 14.88 16.12
N GLN A 34 1.35 14.84 15.89
CA GLN A 34 0.42 14.46 16.94
C GLN A 34 0.57 12.96 17.25
N PRO A 35 0.42 12.55 18.51
CA PRO A 35 0.58 11.15 18.89
C PRO A 35 -0.52 10.27 18.26
N ARG A 36 -0.25 8.97 18.13
CA ARG A 36 -1.21 7.98 17.61
C ARG A 36 -2.56 8.01 18.34
N GLY A 37 -2.56 8.31 19.64
CA GLY A 37 -3.79 8.46 20.43
C GLY A 37 -4.67 9.62 19.97
N ALA A 38 -4.09 10.69 19.41
CA ALA A 38 -4.86 11.79 18.83
C ALA A 38 -5.54 11.35 17.53
N VAL A 39 -4.83 10.56 16.70
CA VAL A 39 -5.41 9.94 15.49
C VAL A 39 -6.57 9.00 15.85
N GLN A 40 -6.41 8.20 16.91
CA GLN A 40 -7.45 7.31 17.42
C GLN A 40 -8.71 8.09 17.85
N LYS A 41 -8.55 9.13 18.68
CA LYS A 41 -9.66 10.01 19.10
C LYS A 41 -10.35 10.69 17.92
N MET A 42 -9.58 11.16 16.94
CA MET A 42 -10.13 11.75 15.72
C MET A 42 -10.96 10.75 14.92
N ALA A 43 -10.52 9.48 14.84
CA ALA A 43 -11.27 8.43 14.17
C ALA A 43 -12.57 8.08 14.92
N GLU A 44 -12.51 7.96 16.24
CA GLU A 44 -13.68 7.72 17.11
C GLU A 44 -14.72 8.84 16.97
N ALA A 45 -14.27 10.10 16.94
CA ALA A 45 -15.14 11.26 16.74
C ALA A 45 -15.86 11.27 15.38
N ARG A 46 -15.35 10.52 14.39
CA ARG A 46 -15.98 10.31 13.07
C ARG A 46 -16.84 9.06 13.00
N GLY A 47 -16.98 8.32 14.10
CA GLY A 47 -17.66 7.03 14.14
C GLY A 47 -16.92 5.93 13.38
N TRP A 48 -15.59 6.01 13.31
CA TRP A 48 -14.77 4.98 12.67
C TRP A 48 -14.28 3.96 13.70
N THR A 49 -14.38 2.68 13.34
CA THR A 49 -13.72 1.60 14.05
C THR A 49 -12.33 1.38 13.44
N VAL A 50 -11.28 1.60 14.23
CA VAL A 50 -9.89 1.53 13.76
C VAL A 50 -9.32 0.13 13.95
N ASP A 51 -8.85 -0.49 12.86
CA ASP A 51 -8.13 -1.77 12.91
C ASP A 51 -6.63 -1.56 13.06
N ARG A 52 -6.10 -0.54 12.38
CA ARG A 52 -4.65 -0.27 12.34
C ARG A 52 -4.36 1.19 12.06
N ILE A 53 -3.40 1.72 12.81
CA ILE A 53 -2.72 2.98 12.51
C ILE A 53 -1.24 2.67 12.25
N LYS A 54 -0.70 3.14 11.13
CA LYS A 54 0.73 3.01 10.79
C LYS A 54 1.26 4.32 10.20
N ILE A 55 2.56 4.43 10.04
CA ILE A 55 3.19 5.53 9.29
C ILE A 55 3.46 5.03 7.86
N ASP A 56 3.15 5.85 6.86
CA ASP A 56 3.26 5.53 5.43
C ASP A 56 3.58 6.81 4.65
N ASP A 57 4.77 6.87 4.04
CA ASP A 57 5.27 8.03 3.28
C ASP A 57 5.15 9.37 4.03
N GLY A 58 5.53 9.38 5.31
CA GLY A 58 5.47 10.55 6.17
C GLY A 58 4.06 10.93 6.66
N CYS A 59 3.02 10.19 6.29
CA CYS A 59 1.66 10.38 6.78
C CYS A 59 1.26 9.28 7.77
N TYR A 60 0.20 9.50 8.55
CA TYR A 60 -0.50 8.39 9.19
C TYR A 60 -1.40 7.68 8.17
N GLU A 61 -1.38 6.36 8.16
CA GLU A 61 -2.34 5.52 7.45
C GLU A 61 -3.25 4.83 8.47
N VAL A 62 -4.55 5.10 8.38
CA VAL A 62 -5.60 4.46 9.18
C VAL A 62 -6.32 3.44 8.30
N ARG A 63 -6.50 2.22 8.80
CA ARG A 63 -7.41 1.22 8.23
C ARG A 63 -8.48 0.89 9.23
N GLY A 64 -9.70 0.70 8.75
CA GLY A 64 -10.83 0.45 9.62
C GLY A 64 -12.14 0.34 8.87
N VAL A 65 -13.22 0.45 9.63
CA VAL A 65 -14.61 0.43 9.18
C VAL A 65 -15.22 1.80 9.48
N ASP A 66 -15.86 2.42 8.49
CA ASP A 66 -16.54 3.69 8.68
C ASP A 66 -17.91 3.52 9.37
N GLY A 67 -18.58 4.62 9.72
CA GLY A 67 -19.91 4.58 10.35
C GLY A 67 -21.02 3.96 9.48
N GLN A 68 -20.74 3.68 8.20
CA GLN A 68 -21.66 2.99 7.29
C GLN A 68 -21.32 1.50 7.13
N GLY A 69 -20.38 0.97 7.91
CA GLY A 69 -19.95 -0.43 7.83
C GLY A 69 -19.00 -0.73 6.68
N ARG A 70 -18.46 0.28 5.99
CA ARG A 70 -17.55 0.07 4.85
C ARG A 70 -16.10 0.07 5.29
N THR A 71 -15.33 -0.89 4.78
CA THR A 71 -13.89 -0.92 5.04
C THR A 71 -13.14 0.13 4.21
N PHE A 72 -12.23 0.85 4.86
CA PHE A 72 -11.49 1.94 4.22
C PHE A 72 -10.00 1.97 4.62
N LYS A 73 -9.26 2.78 3.87
CA LYS A 73 -7.89 3.18 4.12
C LYS A 73 -7.81 4.70 4.00
N ALA A 74 -7.41 5.41 5.05
CA ALA A 74 -7.23 6.86 5.04
C ALA A 74 -5.75 7.24 5.21
N LYS A 75 -5.25 8.20 4.43
CA LYS A 75 -4.01 8.95 4.74
C LYS A 75 -4.39 10.21 5.51
N ILE A 76 -3.74 10.42 6.65
CA ILE A 76 -3.98 11.50 7.60
C ILE A 76 -2.69 12.32 7.76
N ASP A 77 -2.82 13.64 7.70
CA ASP A 77 -1.73 14.57 7.98
C ASP A 77 -1.34 14.49 9.47
N PRO A 78 -0.05 14.30 9.79
CA PRO A 78 0.36 14.04 11.17
C PRO A 78 0.36 15.28 12.07
N SER A 79 0.46 16.51 11.55
CA SER A 79 0.43 17.72 12.38
C SER A 79 -0.99 18.24 12.59
N THR A 80 -1.84 18.16 11.57
CA THR A 80 -3.18 18.74 11.59
C THR A 80 -4.30 17.72 11.84
N LEU A 81 -4.01 16.43 11.70
CA LEU A 81 -5.01 15.34 11.65
C LEU A 81 -6.04 15.49 10.51
N ALA A 82 -5.72 16.30 9.50
CA ALA A 82 -6.54 16.44 8.31
C ALA A 82 -6.55 15.13 7.51
N VAL A 83 -7.72 14.76 7.00
CA VAL A 83 -7.86 13.61 6.12
C VAL A 83 -7.43 14.02 4.71
N ILE A 84 -6.31 13.49 4.24
CA ILE A 84 -5.75 13.80 2.93
C ILE A 84 -6.40 12.95 1.84
N LYS A 85 -6.62 11.67 2.12
CA LYS A 85 -7.18 10.72 1.16
C LYS A 85 -7.92 9.60 1.87
N ILE A 86 -9.08 9.21 1.37
CA ILE A 86 -9.79 7.98 1.78
C ILE A 86 -9.96 7.09 0.56
N LYS A 87 -9.76 5.78 0.73
CA LYS A 87 -10.06 4.74 -0.26
C LYS A 87 -10.91 3.64 0.38
N ASN A 88 -12.04 3.29 -0.21
CA ASN A 88 -12.87 2.19 0.25
C ASN A 88 -12.44 0.88 -0.46
N LYS A 89 -12.40 -0.25 0.25
CA LYS A 89 -12.17 -1.54 -0.41
C LYS A 89 -13.44 -1.94 -1.17
N GLY A 90 -13.37 -1.93 -2.50
CA GLY A 90 -14.51 -2.23 -3.39
C GLY A 90 -14.52 -1.37 -4.64
N GLN A 91 -13.91 -0.18 -4.59
CA GLN A 91 -13.64 0.63 -5.77
C GLN A 91 -12.26 0.23 -6.32
N ALA A 92 -12.26 -0.76 -7.21
CA ALA A 92 -11.09 -1.16 -7.98
C ALA A 92 -10.75 -0.07 -9.00
N GLU A 93 -10.07 0.98 -8.55
CA GLU A 93 -9.29 1.85 -9.44
C GLU A 93 -8.00 1.10 -9.80
N GLY A 94 -7.96 0.60 -11.03
CA GLY A 94 -7.04 -0.44 -11.49
C GLY A 94 -5.60 -0.02 -11.80
N SER A 95 -4.83 -1.07 -12.14
CA SER A 95 -3.50 -1.10 -12.77
C SER A 95 -2.33 -0.62 -11.89
N SER A 96 -1.15 -1.24 -11.79
CA SER A 96 -0.43 -2.35 -12.43
C SER A 96 0.72 -2.65 -11.44
N ASP A 97 0.99 -3.88 -11.01
CA ASP A 97 2.15 -4.64 -11.50
C ASP A 97 1.99 -6.07 -10.95
N ARG A 98 1.04 -6.84 -11.49
CA ARG A 98 1.16 -8.29 -11.43
C ARG A 98 2.26 -8.62 -12.44
N ARG A 99 3.51 -8.55 -11.98
CA ARG A 99 4.62 -9.15 -12.70
C ARG A 99 4.31 -10.64 -12.72
N GLU A 100 3.71 -11.07 -13.81
CA GLU A 100 3.49 -12.46 -14.19
C GLU A 100 4.84 -13.14 -14.06
N ARG A 101 5.08 -13.82 -12.94
CA ARG A 101 6.28 -14.60 -12.74
C ARG A 101 6.14 -15.75 -13.74
N PRO A 102 6.97 -15.89 -14.79
CA PRO A 102 6.82 -16.98 -15.73
C PRO A 102 6.92 -18.26 -14.91
N ARG A 103 5.84 -19.04 -14.88
CA ARG A 103 5.94 -20.43 -14.45
C ARG A 103 6.87 -21.07 -15.48
N ILE A 104 8.12 -21.32 -15.07
CA ILE A 104 8.99 -22.23 -15.81
C ILE A 104 8.24 -23.56 -15.79
N GLU A 105 7.64 -23.94 -16.92
CA GLU A 105 7.22 -25.30 -17.15
C GLU A 105 8.49 -26.14 -17.27
N THR A 106 9.04 -26.55 -16.13
CA THR A 106 9.90 -27.72 -16.09
C THR A 106 9.00 -28.89 -16.44
N GLY A 107 9.05 -29.32 -17.70
CA GLY A 107 8.47 -30.57 -18.13
C GLY A 107 9.02 -31.67 -17.25
N ASP A 108 8.15 -32.27 -16.44
CA ASP A 108 8.47 -33.44 -15.66
C ASP A 108 7.62 -34.60 -16.17
N THR A 109 8.24 -35.35 -17.07
CA THR A 109 7.90 -36.73 -17.36
C THR A 109 7.95 -37.56 -16.08
N GLY A 110 6.78 -37.91 -15.57
CA GLY A 110 6.56 -39.24 -15.00
C GLY A 110 6.71 -39.41 -13.48
N ALA A 111 5.69 -40.06 -12.92
CA ALA A 111 5.73 -40.97 -11.77
C ALA A 111 5.93 -40.36 -10.36
N LEU A 112 4.83 -40.17 -9.62
CA LEU A 112 4.24 -41.19 -8.73
C LEU A 112 3.09 -40.59 -7.90
N ARG A 113 1.97 -41.31 -7.86
CA ARG A 113 0.83 -41.04 -6.99
C ARG A 113 1.23 -41.21 -5.53
N SER A 114 0.86 -40.26 -4.68
CA SER A 114 0.73 -40.47 -3.23
C SER A 114 -0.37 -39.56 -2.70
N ASN A 115 -1.62 -40.03 -2.77
CA ASN A 115 -2.73 -39.44 -2.01
C ASN A 115 -3.78 -40.52 -1.71
N GLU A 116 -3.37 -41.48 -0.86
CA GLU A 116 -4.24 -42.47 -0.22
C GLU A 116 -4.08 -42.45 1.31
N LEU A 117 -3.84 -41.29 1.94
CA LEU A 117 -3.66 -41.25 3.40
C LEU A 117 -4.44 -40.16 4.16
N LEU A 118 -5.35 -39.42 3.52
CA LEU A 118 -6.22 -38.49 4.24
C LEU A 118 -7.67 -38.59 3.76
N ARG A 119 -8.30 -39.74 4.00
CA ARG A 119 -9.76 -39.84 4.07
C ARG A 119 -10.15 -40.83 5.16
N THR A 120 -10.36 -40.34 6.37
CA THR A 120 -11.50 -40.76 7.19
C THR A 120 -11.84 -39.62 8.14
N ASN A 121 -13.07 -39.13 7.95
CA ASN A 121 -13.72 -38.12 8.75
C ASN A 121 -14.05 -38.66 10.15
N MET A 122 -14.25 -37.73 11.11
CA MET A 122 -15.44 -37.61 11.96
C MET A 122 -15.17 -37.51 13.48
N ALA A 123 -15.27 -36.26 13.95
CA ALA A 123 -15.85 -35.71 15.20
C ALA A 123 -15.62 -36.36 16.60
N PRO A 124 -15.52 -35.52 17.67
CA PRO A 124 -15.23 -35.96 19.03
C PRO A 124 -16.49 -36.33 19.83
N LYS A 125 -16.33 -37.18 20.85
CA LYS A 125 -17.25 -37.23 22.00
C LYS A 125 -16.46 -37.58 23.27
N ILE A 126 -16.56 -36.67 24.23
CA ILE A 126 -16.13 -36.84 25.62
C ILE A 126 -17.11 -37.81 26.28
N ASP A 127 -16.61 -38.74 27.10
CA ASP A 127 -17.35 -39.18 28.28
C ASP A 127 -16.39 -39.49 29.43
N LEU A 128 -16.81 -39.07 30.62
CA LEU A 128 -16.21 -39.35 31.93
C LEU A 128 -16.55 -40.80 32.33
N GLN A 129 -15.60 -41.50 32.94
CA GLN A 129 -15.81 -42.31 34.17
C GLN A 129 -14.49 -42.42 34.93
#